data_AF-A0A832QEX3-F1
#
_entry.id   AF-A0A832QEX3-F1
#
_cell.length_a   1.000
_cell.length_b   1.000
_cell.length_c   1.000
_cell.angle_alpha   90.00
_cell.angle_beta   90.00
_cell.angle_gamma   90.00
#
_symmetry.space_group_name_H-M   'P 1'
#
loop_
_entity.id
_entity.type
_entity.pdbx_description
1 polymer ?
#
loop_
_entity_poly.entity_id
_entity_poly.type
_entity_poly.pdbx_seq_one_letter_code
_entity_poly.pdbx_strand_id
1 'polypeptide(L)'
;MFLLIVAAILLGIWILIRNKKYIFFTLTSFTAATIITTLVLLLANIIFKIQITYIFQLTPIIVFVINFIYISMSVGFFISKKMMKNINVEKLQKEFLKDSFLISIFVTLMSLALIFFLNQPATTFILITSVIIILTTWVNYFLFPLFFKQKNG
;
A
#
# COMPACT_ATOMS: atom_id res chain seq x y z
N MET A 1 10.25 -15.50 7.51
CA MET A 1 10.91 -14.40 6.76
C MET A 1 10.04 -13.14 6.68
N PHE A 2 8.82 -13.19 6.13
CA PHE A 2 7.95 -12.00 6.03
C PHE A 2 7.63 -11.32 7.37
N LEU A 3 7.41 -12.08 8.45
CA LEU A 3 7.20 -11.51 9.79
C LEU A 3 8.41 -10.70 10.28
N LEU A 4 9.64 -11.12 9.95
CA LEU A 4 10.85 -10.39 10.30
C LEU A 4 10.98 -9.09 9.50
N ILE A 5 10.61 -9.11 8.21
CA ILE A 5 10.59 -7.91 7.36
C ILE A 5 9.57 -6.90 7.90
N VAL A 6 8.36 -7.34 8.22
CA VAL A 6 7.33 -6.48 8.81
C VAL A 6 7.77 -5.95 10.18
N ALA A 7 8.39 -6.78 11.02
CA ALA A 7 8.93 -6.34 12.30
C ALA A 7 10.03 -5.28 12.13
N ALA A 8 10.96 -5.46 11.18
CA ALA A 8 12.00 -4.49 10.87
C ALA A 8 11.42 -3.15 10.38
N ILE A 9 10.39 -3.19 9.52
CA ILE A 9 9.66 -2.00 9.05
C ILE A 9 9.01 -1.26 10.22
N LEU A 10 8.30 -1.98 11.10
CA LEU A 10 7.64 -1.39 12.27
C LEU A 10 8.64 -0.77 13.24
N LEU A 11 9.79 -1.42 13.46
CA LEU A 11 10.88 -0.88 14.26
C LEU A 11 11.45 0.40 13.64
N GLY A 12 11.71 0.42 12.32
CA GLY A 12 12.20 1.61 11.62
C GLY A 12 11.25 2.80 11.77
N ILE A 13 9.95 2.57 11.58
CA ILE A 13 8.91 3.59 11.74
C ILE A 13 8.82 4.05 13.20
N TRP A 14 8.93 3.14 14.17
CA TRP A 14 8.92 3.47 15.58
C TRP A 14 10.10 4.34 15.98
N ILE A 15 11.31 4.00 15.53
CA ILE A 15 12.55 4.75 15.79
C ILE A 15 12.45 6.17 15.22
N LEU A 16 11.95 6.32 13.99
CA LEU A 16 11.90 7.60 13.28
C LEU A 16 10.81 8.55 13.79
N ILE A 17 9.59 8.05 14.04
CA ILE A 17 8.45 8.91 14.35
C ILE A 17 8.19 9.03 15.85
N ARG A 18 8.42 7.92 16.59
CA ARG A 18 8.03 7.72 17.99
C ARG A 18 6.54 8.01 18.28
N ASN A 19 5.66 7.82 17.29
CA ASN A 19 4.22 8.01 17.45
C ASN A 19 3.47 6.67 17.30
N LYS A 20 2.75 6.26 18.35
CA LYS A 20 1.98 5.01 18.38
C LYS A 20 0.91 4.96 17.28
N LYS A 21 0.31 6.10 16.90
CA LYS A 21 -0.72 6.16 15.85
C LYS A 21 -0.21 5.67 14.49
N TYR A 22 1.02 6.04 14.14
CA TYR A 22 1.65 5.60 12.88
C TYR A 22 1.99 4.11 12.87
N ILE A 23 2.36 3.54 14.02
CA ILE A 23 2.62 2.11 14.15
C ILE A 23 1.33 1.32 13.92
N PHE A 24 0.24 1.71 14.59
CA PHE A 24 -1.06 1.07 14.42
C PHE A 24 -1.56 1.22 12.98
N PHE A 25 -1.47 2.41 12.39
CA PHE A 25 -1.80 2.63 10.98
C PHE A 25 -1.02 1.68 10.06
N THR A 26 0.31 1.60 10.25
CA THR A 26 1.17 0.71 9.46
C THR A 26 0.76 -0.75 9.60
N LEU A 27 0.52 -1.22 10.83
CA LEU A 27 0.08 -2.59 11.08
C LEU A 27 -1.25 -2.90 10.39
N THR A 28 -2.22 -1.99 10.49
CA THR A 28 -3.52 -2.17 9.82
C THR A 28 -3.40 -2.09 8.31
N SER A 29 -2.49 -1.28 7.77
CA SER A 29 -2.23 -1.20 6.34
C SER A 29 -1.66 -2.51 5.78
N PHE A 30 -0.65 -3.11 6.42
CA PHE A 30 -0.12 -4.41 5.99
C PHE A 30 -1.15 -5.54 6.16
N THR A 31 -1.96 -5.49 7.21
CA THR A 31 -3.06 -6.45 7.40
C THR A 31 -4.10 -6.33 6.31
N ALA A 32 -4.53 -5.11 5.98
CA ALA A 32 -5.47 -4.84 4.90
C ALA A 32 -4.90 -5.30 3.54
N ALA A 33 -3.62 -5.01 3.25
CA ALA A 33 -2.94 -5.47 2.05
C ALA A 33 -2.97 -7.01 1.92
N THR A 34 -2.75 -7.73 3.02
CA THR A 34 -2.81 -9.20 3.07
C THR A 34 -4.23 -9.71 2.76
N ILE A 35 -5.24 -9.12 3.41
CA ILE A 35 -6.64 -9.48 3.21
C ILE A 35 -7.07 -9.23 1.75
N ILE A 36 -6.77 -8.04 1.21
CA ILE A 36 -7.10 -7.67 -0.17
C ILE A 36 -6.41 -8.60 -1.15
N THR A 37 -5.11 -8.85 -0.98
CA THR A 37 -4.35 -9.75 -1.85
C THR A 37 -4.98 -11.15 -1.88
N THR A 38 -5.32 -11.69 -0.72
CA THR A 38 -5.92 -13.03 -0.60
C THR A 38 -7.32 -13.07 -1.23
N LEU A 39 -8.17 -12.08 -0.94
CA LEU A 39 -9.52 -11.99 -1.49
C LEU A 39 -9.52 -11.84 -3.01
N VAL A 40 -8.69 -10.96 -3.56
CA VAL A 40 -8.64 -10.73 -5.01
C VAL A 40 -8.12 -11.96 -5.74
N LEU A 41 -7.08 -12.64 -5.23
CA LEU A 41 -6.59 -13.88 -5.84
C LEU A 41 -7.63 -15.00 -5.78
N LEU A 42 -8.37 -15.11 -4.67
CA LEU A 42 -9.45 -16.09 -4.52
C LEU A 42 -10.59 -15.82 -5.49
N LEU A 43 -11.04 -14.56 -5.59
CA LEU A 43 -12.05 -14.14 -6.56
C LEU A 43 -11.56 -14.35 -8.00
N ALA A 44 -10.29 -14.07 -8.27
CA ALA A 44 -9.70 -14.28 -9.58
C ALA A 44 -9.73 -15.75 -10.01
N ASN A 45 -9.43 -16.66 -9.08
CA ASN A 45 -9.51 -18.10 -9.31
C ASN A 45 -10.96 -18.55 -9.55
N ILE A 46 -11.91 -18.13 -8.71
CA ILE A 46 -13.32 -18.56 -8.82
C ILE A 46 -14.00 -18.01 -10.08
N ILE A 47 -13.87 -16.71 -10.35
CA ILE A 47 -14.63 -16.02 -11.39
C ILE A 47 -13.99 -16.24 -12.76
N PHE A 48 -12.68 -16.06 -12.86
CA PHE A 48 -11.96 -16.10 -14.14
C PHE A 48 -11.27 -17.43 -14.41
N LYS A 49 -11.39 -18.41 -13.49
CA LYS A 49 -10.75 -19.74 -13.58
C LYS A 49 -9.23 -19.66 -13.81
N ILE A 50 -8.59 -18.62 -13.28
CA ILE A 50 -7.16 -18.37 -13.45
C ILE A 50 -6.39 -19.36 -12.57
N GLN A 51 -5.50 -20.14 -13.21
CA GLN A 51 -4.59 -21.02 -12.48
C GLN A 51 -3.51 -20.18 -11.78
N ILE A 52 -3.51 -20.21 -10.45
CA ILE A 52 -2.49 -19.58 -9.61
C ILE A 52 -1.19 -20.36 -9.78
N THR A 53 -0.35 -19.91 -10.70
CA THR A 53 0.99 -20.47 -10.94
C THR A 53 2.02 -19.83 -10.02
N TYR A 54 3.25 -20.35 -10.04
CA TYR A 54 4.34 -19.89 -9.17
C TYR A 54 4.59 -18.38 -9.23
N ILE A 55 4.39 -17.74 -10.40
CA ILE A 55 4.59 -16.29 -10.57
C ILE A 55 3.68 -15.46 -9.65
N PHE A 56 2.47 -15.92 -9.35
CA PHE A 56 1.52 -15.22 -8.47
C PHE A 56 1.96 -15.21 -7.01
N GLN A 57 2.92 -16.06 -6.62
CA GLN A 57 3.53 -16.00 -5.29
C GLN A 57 4.37 -14.74 -5.08
N LEU A 58 4.75 -14.05 -6.17
CA LEU A 58 5.43 -12.75 -6.12
C LEU A 58 4.48 -11.59 -5.83
N THR A 59 3.18 -11.73 -6.13
CA THR A 59 2.17 -10.68 -5.90
C THR A 59 2.20 -10.13 -4.47
N PRO A 60 2.12 -10.94 -3.39
CA PRO A 60 2.16 -10.41 -2.03
C PRO A 60 3.47 -9.66 -1.71
N ILE A 61 4.59 -10.08 -2.31
CA ILE A 61 5.89 -9.42 -2.12
C ILE A 61 5.87 -8.02 -2.73
N ILE A 62 5.43 -7.92 -3.99
CA ILE A 62 5.37 -6.66 -4.72
C ILE A 62 4.40 -5.70 -4.03
N VAL A 63 3.21 -6.19 -3.64
CA VAL A 63 2.20 -5.40 -2.94
C VAL A 63 2.78 -4.87 -1.62
N PHE A 64 3.49 -5.68 -0.85
CA PHE A 64 4.10 -5.24 0.41
C PHE A 64 5.20 -4.19 0.21
N VAL A 65 6.02 -4.33 -0.83
CA VAL A 65 7.07 -3.34 -1.15
C VAL A 65 6.44 -2.00 -1.54
N ILE A 66 5.44 -1.99 -2.43
CA ILE A 66 4.75 -0.76 -2.81
C ILE A 66 4.03 -0.14 -1.61
N ASN A 67 3.38 -0.97 -0.79
CA ASN A 67 2.72 -0.53 0.43
C ASN A 67 3.71 0.12 1.42
N PHE A 68 4.90 -0.47 1.58
CA PHE A 68 5.96 0.09 2.39
C PHE A 68 6.45 1.44 1.87
N ILE A 69 6.67 1.57 0.55
CA ILE A 69 7.07 2.84 -0.08
C ILE A 69 5.99 3.90 0.18
N TYR A 70 4.72 3.55 -0.01
CA TYR A 70 3.59 4.46 0.24
C TYR A 70 3.54 4.96 1.69
N ILE A 71 3.66 4.05 2.66
CA ILE A 71 3.72 4.43 4.08
C ILE A 71 4.95 5.29 4.35
N SER A 72 6.11 4.94 3.79
CA SER A 72 7.35 5.68 3.97
C SER A 72 7.27 7.11 3.46
N MET A 73 6.57 7.36 2.34
CA MET A 73 6.29 8.71 1.85
C MET A 73 5.46 9.52 2.87
N SER A 74 4.42 8.91 3.44
CA SER A 74 3.64 9.51 4.55
C SER A 74 4.53 9.91 5.73
N VAL A 75 5.40 8.98 6.14
CA VAL A 75 6.29 9.14 7.29
C VAL A 75 7.29 10.26 7.02
N GLY A 76 7.90 10.28 5.83
CA GLY A 76 8.83 11.33 5.42
C GLY A 76 8.17 12.71 5.43
N PHE A 77 6.95 12.82 4.88
CA PHE A 77 6.20 14.07 4.91
C PHE A 77 5.88 14.51 6.36
N PHE A 78 5.45 13.58 7.21
CA PHE A 78 5.19 13.86 8.63
C PHE A 78 6.45 14.38 9.36
N ILE A 79 7.60 13.74 9.15
CA ILE A 79 8.87 14.16 9.76
C ILE A 79 9.26 15.56 9.30
N SER A 80 9.16 15.84 7.99
CA SER A 80 9.49 17.15 7.42
C SER A 80 8.64 18.28 8.01
N LYS A 81 7.36 18.00 8.32
CA LYS A 81 6.42 18.98 8.89
C LYS A 81 6.46 19.05 10.41
N LYS A 82 6.87 17.98 11.11
CA LYS A 82 7.14 18.02 12.55
C LYS A 82 8.25 19.02 12.89
N MET A 83 9.23 19.20 11.99
CA MET A 83 10.24 20.25 12.13
C MET A 83 9.67 21.67 12.00
N MET A 84 8.48 21.84 11.39
CA MET A 84 7.82 23.14 11.16
C MET A 84 6.75 23.49 12.23
N LYS A 85 6.75 22.82 13.39
CA LYS A 85 5.93 23.06 14.60
C LYS A 85 4.39 22.94 14.52
N ASN A 86 3.74 23.03 13.35
CA ASN A 86 2.28 22.86 13.24
C ASN A 86 1.91 21.77 12.21
N ILE A 87 1.58 20.57 12.71
CA ILE A 87 1.07 19.48 11.88
C ILE A 87 -0.44 19.70 11.66
N ASN A 88 -0.80 20.25 10.51
CA ASN A 88 -2.19 20.28 10.06
C ASN A 88 -2.54 18.92 9.43
N VAL A 89 -3.42 18.16 10.09
CA VAL A 89 -3.88 16.84 9.64
C VAL A 89 -4.57 16.92 8.28
N GLU A 90 -5.29 18.00 7.98
CA GLU A 90 -5.94 18.18 6.67
C GLU A 90 -4.92 18.29 5.55
N LYS A 91 -3.80 18.98 5.81
CA LYS A 91 -2.70 19.09 4.84
C LYS A 91 -2.03 17.75 4.60
N LEU A 92 -1.90 16.94 5.65
CA LEU A 92 -1.37 15.58 5.59
C LEU A 92 -2.31 14.66 4.79
N GLN A 93 -3.63 14.76 4.98
CA GLN A 93 -4.63 14.03 4.19
C GLN A 93 -4.60 14.41 2.70
N LYS A 94 -4.46 15.70 2.39
CA LYS A 94 -4.34 16.18 1.00
C LYS A 94 -3.09 15.64 0.31
N GLU A 95 -1.96 15.59 1.00
CA GLU A 95 -0.75 14.96 0.45
C GLU A 95 -0.98 13.46 0.22
N PHE A 96 -1.61 12.79 1.18
CA PHE A 96 -1.91 11.36 1.07
C PHE A 96 -2.82 11.03 -0.10
N LEU A 97 -3.80 11.89 -0.39
CA LEU A 97 -4.66 11.79 -1.58
C LEU A 97 -3.83 11.93 -2.87
N LYS A 98 -2.95 12.95 -2.93
CA LYS A 98 -2.08 13.18 -4.08
C LYS A 98 -1.15 11.99 -4.33
N ASP A 99 -0.55 11.44 -3.28
CA ASP A 99 0.32 10.26 -3.36
C ASP A 99 -0.46 9.03 -3.85
N SER A 100 -1.69 8.83 -3.39
CA SER A 100 -2.56 7.75 -3.88
C SER A 100 -2.84 7.85 -5.38
N PHE A 101 -3.10 9.06 -5.88
CA PHE A 101 -3.29 9.30 -7.31
C PHE A 101 -2.01 9.04 -8.09
N LEU A 102 -0.86 9.53 -7.62
CA LEU A 102 0.43 9.33 -8.27
C LEU A 102 0.79 7.84 -8.38
N ILE A 103 0.61 7.07 -7.31
CA ILE A 103 0.84 5.62 -7.34
C ILE A 103 -0.13 4.94 -8.30
N SER A 104 -1.42 5.30 -8.27
CA SER A 104 -2.42 4.71 -9.15
C SER A 104 -2.07 4.95 -10.63
N ILE A 105 -1.68 6.18 -10.98
CA ILE A 105 -1.25 6.55 -12.33
C ILE A 105 0.02 5.78 -12.71
N PHE A 106 1.03 5.78 -11.85
CA PHE A 106 2.30 5.10 -12.09
C PHE A 106 2.09 3.60 -12.34
N VAL A 107 1.34 2.92 -11.46
CA VAL A 107 1.06 1.48 -11.56
C VAL A 107 0.26 1.17 -12.83
N THR A 108 -0.72 2.00 -13.17
CA THR A 108 -1.53 1.82 -14.38
C THR A 108 -0.68 1.96 -15.64
N LEU A 109 0.13 3.01 -15.74
CA LEU A 109 1.03 3.24 -16.87
C LEU A 109 2.07 2.13 -16.99
N MET A 110 2.68 1.72 -15.88
CA MET A 110 3.64 0.61 -15.86
C MET A 110 3.00 -0.69 -16.35
N SER A 111 1.77 -0.96 -15.94
CA SER A 111 1.03 -2.17 -16.37
C SER A 111 0.74 -2.12 -17.87
N LEU A 112 0.22 -0.99 -18.35
CA LEU A 112 -0.09 -0.79 -19.77
C LEU A 112 1.14 -0.95 -20.65
N ALA A 113 2.29 -0.42 -20.21
CA ALA A 113 3.54 -0.56 -20.92
C ALA A 113 3.98 -2.03 -21.06
N LEU A 114 3.68 -2.88 -20.07
CA LEU A 114 4.13 -4.28 -20.05
C LEU A 114 3.16 -5.26 -20.71
N ILE A 115 1.85 -4.97 -20.70
CA ILE A 115 0.80 -5.88 -21.21
C ILE A 115 1.01 -6.28 -22.68
N PHE A 116 1.53 -5.39 -23.52
CA PHE A 116 1.74 -5.64 -24.95
C PHE A 116 2.92 -6.57 -25.27
N PHE A 117 3.86 -6.76 -24.34
CA PHE A 117 5.11 -7.48 -24.58
C PHE A 117 5.18 -8.85 -23.90
N LEU A 118 4.13 -9.24 -23.18
CA LEU A 118 4.16 -10.40 -22.29
C LEU A 118 3.22 -11.52 -22.73
N ASN A 119 3.61 -12.74 -22.39
CA ASN A 119 2.80 -13.94 -22.57
C ASN A 119 1.57 -13.90 -21.65
N GLN A 120 0.48 -14.57 -22.07
CA GLN A 120 -0.78 -14.64 -21.33
C GLN A 120 -0.67 -14.78 -19.80
N PRO A 121 0.06 -15.76 -19.22
CA PRO A 121 0.13 -15.90 -17.76
C PRO A 121 0.81 -14.70 -17.08
N ALA A 122 1.83 -14.11 -17.70
CA ALA A 122 2.53 -12.95 -17.18
C ALA A 122 1.66 -11.68 -17.27
N THR A 123 0.90 -11.52 -18.35
CA THR A 123 -0.05 -10.41 -18.54
C THR A 123 -1.15 -10.44 -17.48
N THR A 124 -1.75 -11.61 -17.24
CA THR A 124 -2.77 -11.79 -16.19
C THR A 124 -2.20 -11.52 -14.79
N PHE A 125 -0.97 -11.98 -14.53
CA PHE A 125 -0.26 -11.71 -13.28
C PHE A 125 -0.07 -10.21 -13.03
N ILE A 126 0.38 -9.46 -14.04
CA ILE A 126 0.58 -8.01 -13.91
C ILE A 126 -0.75 -7.32 -13.67
N LEU A 127 -1.79 -7.62 -14.46
CA LEU A 127 -3.10 -7.01 -14.30
C LEU A 127 -3.66 -7.21 -12.89
N ILE A 128 -3.64 -8.44 -12.38
CA ILE A 128 -4.14 -8.75 -11.04
C ILE A 128 -3.31 -8.04 -9.97
N THR A 129 -1.98 -8.11 -10.07
CA THR A 129 -1.07 -7.48 -9.10
C THR A 129 -1.30 -5.97 -9.06
N SER A 130 -1.47 -5.34 -10.21
CA SER A 130 -1.73 -3.90 -10.32
C SER A 130 -3.09 -3.50 -9.74
N VAL A 131 -4.14 -4.29 -9.98
CA VAL A 131 -5.44 -4.08 -9.33
C VAL A 131 -5.31 -4.16 -7.81
N ILE A 132 -4.59 -5.16 -7.28
CA ILE A 132 -4.36 -5.31 -5.84
C ILE A 132 -3.61 -4.10 -5.27
N ILE A 133 -2.57 -3.62 -5.95
CA ILE A 133 -1.81 -2.44 -5.52
C ILE A 133 -2.70 -1.20 -5.46
N ILE A 134 -3.50 -0.96 -6.50
CA ILE A 134 -4.41 0.20 -6.56
C ILE A 134 -5.43 0.11 -5.42
N LEU A 135 -6.10 -1.04 -5.26
CA LEU A 135 -7.06 -1.25 -4.18
C LEU A 135 -6.44 -1.05 -2.80
N THR A 136 -5.25 -1.60 -2.58
CA THR A 136 -4.52 -1.45 -1.31
C THR A 136 -4.20 0.02 -1.02
N THR A 137 -3.77 0.76 -2.03
CA THR A 137 -3.46 2.20 -1.93
C THR A 137 -4.69 3.01 -1.51
N TRP A 138 -5.84 2.76 -2.15
CA TRP A 138 -7.08 3.44 -1.82
C TRP A 138 -7.61 3.05 -0.43
N VAL A 139 -7.54 1.78 -0.06
CA VAL A 139 -7.91 1.33 1.28
C VAL A 139 -7.06 2.03 2.34
N ASN A 140 -5.75 2.16 2.12
CA ASN A 140 -4.89 2.89 3.05
C ASN A 140 -5.25 4.38 3.17
N TYR A 141 -5.59 5.01 2.05
CA TYR A 141 -6.08 6.39 2.06
C TYR A 141 -7.35 6.52 2.91
N PHE A 142 -8.32 5.61 2.77
CA PHE A 142 -9.54 5.60 3.58
C PHE A 142 -9.31 5.20 5.04
N LEU A 143 -8.30 4.37 5.32
CA LEU A 143 -7.89 4.02 6.69
C LEU A 143 -7.22 5.20 7.40
N PHE A 144 -6.47 6.03 6.67
CA PHE A 144 -5.73 7.15 7.24
C PHE A 144 -6.56 8.07 8.16
N PRO A 145 -7.72 8.63 7.74
CA PRO A 145 -8.52 9.48 8.61
C PRO A 145 -9.02 8.79 9.89
N LEU A 146 -9.17 7.45 9.92
CA LEU A 146 -9.61 6.73 11.12
C LEU A 146 -8.58 6.83 12.26
N PHE A 147 -7.28 6.86 11.94
CA PHE A 147 -6.22 6.94 12.95
C PHE A 147 -5.85 8.38 13.33
N PHE A 148 -6.09 9.32 12.41
CA PHE A 148 -5.63 10.71 12.56
C PHE A 148 -6.75 11.73 12.76
N LYS A 149 -8.02 11.32 12.86
CA LYS A 149 -9.15 12.23 13.15
C LYS A 149 -8.84 13.08 14.39
N GLN A 150 -8.91 14.40 14.25
CA GLN A 150 -8.93 15.30 15.41
C GLN A 150 -10.21 14.99 16.19
N LYS A 151 -10.07 14.62 17.47
CA LYS A 151 -11.18 14.80 18.40
C LYS A 151 -11.38 16.31 18.48
N ASN A 152 -12.40 16.82 17.81
CA ASN A 152 -12.91 18.14 18.11
C ASN A 152 -13.41 18.05 19.56
N GLY A 153 -12.63 18.62 20.47
CA GLY A 153 -13.07 18.95 21.82
C GLY A 153 -13.79 20.28 21.77
#